data_AF-A0A7W1T1A4-F1
#
_entry.id   AF-A0A7W1T1A4-F1
#
_cell.length_a   1.000
_cell.length_b   1.000
_cell.length_c   1.000
_cell.angle_alpha   90.00
_cell.angle_beta   90.00
_cell.angle_gamma   90.00
#
_symmetry.space_group_name_H-M   'P 1'
#
loop_
_entity.id
_entity.type
_entity.pdbx_description
1 polymer ?
#
loop_
_entity_poly.entity_id
_entity_poly.type
_entity_poly.pdbx_seq_one_letter_code
_entity_poly.pdbx_strand_id
1 'polypeptide(L)' 'MSLTIEGLKRRDELVFRVARTRGIPVMVTFAGGYARNVEDTVTIHCNTVLAAKKVFGAG' A
#
# COMPACT_ATOMS: atom_id res chain seq x y z
N MET A 1 -4.90 8.21 -15.99
CA MET A 1 -4.02 7.06 -15.66
C MET A 1 -4.88 5.82 -15.51
N SER A 2 -4.47 4.67 -16.05
CA SER A 2 -5.24 3.41 -16.01
C SER A 2 -4.69 2.47 -14.93
N LEU A 3 -4.71 2.92 -13.67
CA LEU A 3 -4.25 2.13 -12.54
C LEU A 3 -5.37 1.20 -12.04
N THR A 4 -5.03 -0.04 -11.72
CA THR A 4 -5.94 -1.02 -11.12
C THR A 4 -5.67 -1.17 -9.62
N ILE A 5 -6.68 -1.59 -8.86
CA ILE A 5 -6.53 -1.86 -7.42
C ILE A 5 -5.42 -2.90 -7.17
N GLU A 6 -5.38 -3.98 -7.97
CA GLU A 6 -4.33 -4.99 -7.86
C GLU A 6 -2.94 -4.43 -8.21
N GLY A 7 -2.85 -3.53 -9.18
CA GLY A 7 -1.59 -2.83 -9.50
C GLY A 7 -1.08 -1.99 -8.34
N LEU A 8 -1.97 -1.25 -7.66
CA LEU A 8 -1.65 -0.46 -6.48
C LEU A 8 -1.18 -1.35 -5.31
N LYS A 9 -1.87 -2.46 -5.07
CA LYS A 9 -1.47 -3.45 -4.06
C LYS A 9 -0.08 -4.04 -4.35
N ARG A 10 0.19 -4.41 -5.61
CA ARG A 10 1.50 -4.94 -6.03
C ARG A 10 2.61 -3.91 -5.83
N ARG A 11 2.33 -2.63 -6.10
CA ARG A 11 3.26 -1.52 -5.83
C ARG A 11 3.59 -1.42 -4.35
N ASP A 12 2.58 -1.43 -3.48
CA ASP A 12 2.79 -1.29 -2.03
C ASP A 12 3.68 -2.41 -1.49
N GLU A 13 3.40 -3.66 -1.86
CA GLU A 13 4.25 -4.78 -1.48
C GLU A 13 5.71 -4.65 -2.00
N LEU A 14 5.90 -4.16 -3.23
CA LEU A 14 7.23 -3.95 -3.80
C LEU A 14 8.00 -2.90 -2.99
N VAL A 15 7.39 -1.75 -2.73
CA VAL A 15 8.00 -0.65 -1.97
C VAL A 15 8.38 -1.11 -0.57
N PHE A 16 7.45 -1.77 0.14
CA PHE A 16 7.73 -2.26 1.49
C PHE A 16 8.84 -3.30 1.53
N ARG A 17 8.89 -4.25 0.58
CA ARG A 17 10.00 -5.23 0.51
C ARG A 17 11.35 -4.54 0.29
N VAL A 18 11.41 -3.57 -0.63
CA VAL A 18 12.64 -2.81 -0.87
C VAL A 18 13.07 -2.02 0.36
N ALA A 19 12.14 -1.36 1.06
CA ALA A 19 12.45 -0.66 2.30
C ALA A 19 12.95 -1.62 3.40
N ARG A 20 12.26 -2.76 3.61
CA ARG A 20 12.64 -3.79 4.58
C ARG A 20 14.04 -4.33 4.32
N THR A 21 14.34 -4.70 3.07
CA THR A 21 15.65 -5.26 2.69
C THR A 21 16.81 -4.29 2.89
N ARG A 22 16.53 -2.98 2.90
CA ARG A 22 17.52 -1.92 3.13
C ARG A 22 17.54 -1.40 4.57
N GLY A 23 16.72 -1.95 5.46
CA GLY A 23 16.60 -1.47 6.84
C GLY A 23 16.03 -0.06 6.95
N ILE A 24 15.25 0.41 5.96
CA ILE A 24 14.68 1.75 5.96
C ILE A 24 13.35 1.74 6.73
N PRO A 25 13.19 2.54 7.79
CA PRO A 25 11.91 2.67 8.49
C PRO A 25 10.88 3.36 7.59
N VAL A 26 9.63 2.89 7.64
CA VAL A 26 8.53 3.39 6.79
C VAL A 26 7.36 3.83 7.65
N MET A 27 6.81 5.00 7.31
CA MET A 27 5.54 5.51 7.81
C MET A 27 4.62 5.74 6.61
N VAL A 28 3.34 5.37 6.76
CA VAL A 28 2.32 5.50 5.72
C VAL A 28 1.23 6.43 6.22
N THR A 29 0.84 7.40 5.39
CA THR A 29 -0.33 8.25 5.61
C THR A 29 -1.43 7.91 4.61
N PHE A 30 -2.67 8.20 4.98
CA PHE A 30 -3.77 8.17 4.02
C PHE A 30 -3.54 9.27 2.97
N ALA A 31 -3.44 8.88 1.71
CA ALA A 31 -3.24 9.81 0.60
C ALA A 31 -4.58 10.35 0.09
N GLY A 32 -4.56 11.58 -0.42
CA GLY A 32 -5.71 12.15 -1.11
C GLY A 32 -5.92 11.55 -2.51
N GLY A 33 -7.03 11.93 -3.12
CA GLY A 33 -7.39 11.55 -4.48
C GLY A 33 -8.85 11.92 -4.71
N TYR A 34 -9.18 12.42 -5.91
CA TYR A 34 -10.56 12.79 -6.26
C TYR A 34 -11.33 11.57 -6.77
N ALA A 35 -11.18 10.43 -6.09
CA ALA A 35 -11.90 9.21 -6.42
C ALA A 35 -13.40 9.47 -6.30
N ARG A 36 -14.15 9.10 -7.34
CA ARG A 36 -15.61 9.25 -7.35
C ARG A 36 -16.32 8.25 -6.43
N ASN A 37 -15.65 7.14 -6.15
CA ASN A 37 -16.14 6.05 -5.32
C ASN A 37 -15.28 5.99 -4.04
N VAL A 38 -15.93 6.09 -2.88
CA VAL A 38 -15.26 6.12 -1.58
C VAL A 38 -14.77 4.73 -1.20
N GLU A 39 -15.56 3.70 -1.53
CA GLU A 39 -15.24 2.29 -1.28
C GLU A 39 -13.92 1.89 -1.96
N ASP A 40 -13.67 2.34 -3.19
CA ASP A 40 -12.39 2.12 -3.87
C ASP A 40 -11.21 2.71 -3.06
N THR A 41 -11.39 3.92 -2.53
CA THR A 41 -10.36 4.60 -1.73
C THR A 41 -10.08 3.85 -0.43
N VAL A 42 -11.14 3.38 0.24
CA VAL A 42 -11.04 2.55 1.44
C VAL A 42 -10.34 1.23 1.12
N THR A 43 -10.74 0.54 0.06
CA THR A 43 -10.12 -0.72 -0.38
C THR A 43 -8.64 -0.54 -0.68
N ILE A 44 -8.26 0.52 -1.41
CA ILE A 44 -6.85 0.82 -1.72
C ILE A 44 -6.05 1.02 -0.43
N HIS A 45 -6.55 1.82 0.52
CA HIS A 45 -5.82 2.09 1.75
C HIS A 45 -5.71 0.85 2.66
N CYS A 46 -6.80 0.08 2.82
CA CYS A 46 -6.78 -1.19 3.54
C CYS A 46 -5.77 -2.17 2.93
N ASN A 47 -5.69 -2.24 1.60
CA ASN A 47 -4.70 -3.07 0.91
C ASN A 47 -3.26 -2.63 1.23
N THR A 48 -2.99 -1.33 1.36
CA THR A 48 -1.67 -0.83 1.80
C THR A 48 -1.32 -1.34 3.20
N VAL A 49 -2.26 -1.29 4.16
CA VAL A 49 -2.05 -1.81 5.52
C VAL A 49 -1.80 -3.32 5.52
N LEU A 50 -2.57 -4.08 4.73
CA LEU A 50 -2.38 -5.53 4.60
C LEU A 50 -1.03 -5.88 3.97
N ALA A 51 -0.59 -5.13 2.95
CA ALA A 51 0.73 -5.29 2.35
C ALA A 51 1.85 -5.02 3.36
N ALA A 52 1.71 -3.97 4.18
CA ALA A 52 2.65 -3.69 5.27
C ALA A 52 2.67 -4.83 6.30
N LYS A 53 1.51 -5.32 6.75
CA LYS A 53 1.41 -6.46 7.67
C LYS A 53 2.08 -7.72 7.09
N LYS A 54 1.88 -8.01 5.81
CA LYS A 54 2.50 -9.17 5.14
C LYS A 54 4.03 -9.06 5.09
N VAL A 55 4.58 -7.86 4.93
CA VAL A 55 6.02 -7.63 4.81
C VAL A 55 6.70 -7.46 6.18
N PHE A 56 6.07 -6.80 7.15
CA PHE A 56 6.70 -6.45 8.43
C PHE A 56 6.13 -7.20 9.63
N GLY A 57 4.99 -7.88 9.49
CA GLY A 57 4.28 -8.53 10.61
C GLY A 57 4.68 -9.98 10.89
N ALA A 58 5.57 -10.58 10.09
CA ALA A 58 6.17 -11.86 10.41
C ALA A 58 7.50 -11.60 11.15
N GLY A 59 7.44 -11.73 12.47
CA GLY A 59 8.60 -11.89 13.36
C GLY A 59 8.57 -13.29 13.93
#